data_AF-A0A1X7BMH1-F1
#
_entry.id   AF-A0A1X7BMH1-F1
#
_cell.length_a   1.000
_cell.length_b   1.000
_cell.length_c   1.000
_cell.angle_alpha   90.00
_cell.angle_beta   90.00
_cell.angle_gamma   90.00
#
_symmetry.space_group_name_H-M   'P 1'
#
loop_
_entity.id
_entity.type
_entity.pdbx_description
1 polymer ?
#
loop_
_entity_poly.entity_id
_entity_poly.type
_entity_poly.pdbx_seq_one_letter_code
_entity_poly.pdbx_strand_id
1 'polypeptide(L)'
;MLLVACGDPMATMPRLSDADIPEDTTTLSAIPDGQRETAEGTGLFSRLFGSNVNDERSEDSKATPAAVEEPAPADKEFPPEAYGVTAELPEVPRKPGGILAALFAPDRNDDTAPRIAPGNSQNIRLPYGRIASVCELSERSMGKKVAQYPERRPRHKLYDSDPGNTVPHTFYLTGFADGCARQFTASLAVFGSVGMHEQLRYGLPAEVQPYSDTDRAYEKVKARVCGVPRRKPCGNKLGRLENDTVFLSIYENFGDNQRWSNLLLHSGKLMAQDIKG
;
A
#
# COMPACT_ATOMS: atom_id res chain seq x y z
N MET A 1 16.42 -13.75 -63.39
CA MET A 1 16.43 -12.87 -62.20
C MET A 1 14.99 -12.53 -61.86
N LEU A 2 14.43 -13.19 -60.85
CA LEU A 2 13.10 -12.87 -60.30
C LEU A 2 13.33 -12.16 -58.97
N LEU A 3 12.99 -10.88 -58.90
CA LEU A 3 12.99 -10.07 -57.68
C LEU A 3 11.68 -10.32 -56.94
N VAL A 4 11.75 -10.92 -55.76
CA VAL A 4 10.63 -11.04 -54.82
C VAL A 4 10.57 -9.74 -54.02
N ALA A 5 9.49 -8.98 -54.18
CA ALA A 5 9.22 -7.78 -53.40
C ALA A 5 8.66 -8.17 -52.01
N CYS A 6 9.27 -7.67 -50.94
CA CYS A 6 8.68 -7.68 -49.60
C CYS A 6 7.56 -6.63 -49.56
N GLY A 7 6.30 -7.08 -49.42
CA GLY A 7 5.20 -6.20 -49.06
C GLY A 7 5.24 -5.89 -47.57
N ASP A 8 5.22 -4.62 -47.21
CA ASP A 8 5.17 -4.13 -45.82
C ASP A 8 3.69 -4.02 -45.38
N PRO A 9 3.18 -4.94 -44.54
CA PRO A 9 1.79 -4.95 -44.10
C PRO A 9 1.44 -3.81 -43.12
N MET A 10 2.43 -2.99 -42.72
CA MET A 10 2.21 -1.84 -41.83
C MET A 10 1.88 -0.54 -42.58
N ALA A 11 2.02 -0.52 -43.92
CA ALA A 11 1.64 0.63 -44.74
C ALA A 11 0.12 0.85 -44.82
N THR A 12 -0.69 -0.15 -44.41
CA THR A 12 -2.15 -0.11 -44.47
C THR A 12 -2.82 0.27 -43.14
N MET A 13 -2.04 0.54 -42.08
CA MET A 13 -2.60 1.03 -40.82
C MET A 13 -2.71 2.55 -40.83
N PRO A 14 -3.90 3.13 -40.62
CA PRO A 14 -4.06 4.58 -40.49
C PRO A 14 -3.28 5.05 -39.26
N ARG A 15 -2.43 6.07 -39.44
CA ARG A 15 -1.65 6.65 -38.35
C ARG A 15 -2.49 7.68 -37.61
N LEU A 16 -2.29 7.78 -36.30
CA LEU A 16 -2.94 8.78 -35.46
C LEU A 16 -2.63 10.23 -35.88
N SER A 17 -1.57 10.44 -36.67
CA SER A 17 -1.22 11.74 -37.26
C SER A 17 -2.13 12.16 -38.41
N ASP A 18 -2.87 11.21 -39.00
CA ASP A 18 -3.67 11.43 -40.22
C ASP A 18 -5.17 11.57 -39.88
N ALA A 19 -5.51 11.62 -38.59
CA ALA A 19 -6.86 11.91 -38.12
C ALA A 19 -7.03 13.44 -38.02
N ASP A 20 -7.84 14.02 -38.91
CA ASP A 20 -8.30 15.40 -38.80
C ASP A 20 -9.10 15.56 -37.51
N ILE A 21 -8.52 16.27 -36.54
CA ILE A 21 -9.22 16.72 -35.34
C ILE A 21 -9.95 18.01 -35.70
N PRO A 22 -11.29 18.09 -35.60
CA PRO A 22 -12.02 19.33 -35.85
C PRO A 22 -11.60 20.39 -34.81
N GLU A 23 -11.29 21.60 -35.27
CA GLU A 23 -10.80 22.72 -34.44
C GLU A 23 -11.81 23.25 -33.40
N ASP A 24 -13.04 22.74 -33.38
CA ASP A 24 -14.06 23.08 -32.38
C ASP A 24 -14.20 22.03 -31.27
N THR A 25 -13.08 21.44 -30.83
CA THR A 25 -13.06 20.69 -29.56
C THR A 25 -12.76 21.66 -28.43
N THR A 26 -13.80 21.98 -27.64
CA THR A 26 -13.70 22.77 -26.41
C THR A 26 -12.69 22.10 -25.47
N THR A 27 -11.48 22.64 -25.41
CA THR A 27 -10.50 22.32 -24.39
C THR A 27 -11.06 22.81 -23.06
N LEU A 28 -11.37 21.87 -22.16
CA LEU A 28 -11.81 22.17 -20.81
C LEU A 28 -10.63 22.78 -20.04
N SER A 29 -10.45 24.09 -20.21
CA SER A 29 -9.47 24.86 -19.45
C SER A 29 -9.98 25.08 -18.04
N ALA A 30 -9.10 24.85 -17.07
CA ALA A 30 -9.36 25.07 -15.65
C ALA A 30 -9.87 26.50 -15.41
N ILE A 31 -11.02 26.60 -14.74
CA ILE A 31 -11.63 27.87 -14.35
C ILE A 31 -10.85 28.42 -13.14
N PRO A 32 -10.26 29.63 -13.22
CA PRO A 32 -9.86 30.39 -12.04
C PRO A 32 -11.11 30.99 -11.38
N ASP A 33 -11.11 31.03 -10.06
CA ASP A 33 -12.16 31.62 -9.24
C ASP A 33 -12.49 33.06 -9.67
N GLY A 34 -13.78 33.32 -9.87
CA GLY A 34 -14.32 34.67 -9.91
C GLY A 34 -15.44 34.84 -10.93
N GLN A 35 -16.59 35.30 -10.43
CA GLN A 35 -17.75 35.79 -11.18
C GLN A 35 -18.72 34.72 -11.67
N ARG A 36 -19.63 34.32 -10.77
CA ARG A 36 -20.93 33.77 -11.13
C ARG A 36 -21.85 34.93 -11.50
N GLU A 37 -22.14 35.07 -12.79
CA GLU A 37 -23.30 35.82 -13.25
C GLU A 37 -24.49 34.89 -13.49
N THR A 38 -25.63 35.45 -13.15
CA THR A 38 -26.98 34.92 -13.12
C THR A 38 -27.50 34.49 -14.48
N ALA A 39 -28.17 33.33 -14.55
CA ALA A 39 -29.26 33.14 -15.50
C ALA A 39 -30.28 32.13 -14.94
N GLU A 40 -31.53 32.49 -15.09
CA GLU A 40 -32.72 31.95 -14.45
C GLU A 40 -33.10 30.55 -14.94
N GLY A 41 -33.59 29.73 -14.02
CA GLY A 41 -34.19 28.43 -14.31
C GLY A 41 -35.06 28.00 -13.13
N THR A 42 -36.28 28.52 -13.10
CA THR A 42 -37.33 28.21 -12.12
C THR A 42 -37.72 26.72 -12.20
N GLY A 43 -37.18 25.92 -11.28
CA GLY A 43 -37.47 24.50 -11.10
C GLY A 43 -38.20 24.22 -9.79
N LEU A 44 -39.17 23.29 -9.86
CA LEU A 44 -40.27 22.98 -8.93
C LEU A 44 -39.92 22.67 -7.45
N PHE A 45 -38.64 22.65 -7.04
CA PHE A 45 -38.23 22.22 -5.70
C PHE A 45 -37.84 23.36 -4.75
N SER A 46 -37.64 24.59 -5.24
CA SER A 46 -37.35 25.77 -4.38
C SER A 46 -38.56 26.25 -3.55
N ARG A 47 -39.72 25.60 -3.71
CA ARG A 47 -40.97 25.94 -3.04
C ARG A 47 -41.26 25.11 -1.78
N LEU A 48 -40.37 24.18 -1.39
CA LEU A 48 -40.62 23.32 -0.22
C LEU A 48 -39.68 23.56 0.97
N PHE A 49 -38.60 24.35 0.83
CA PHE A 49 -37.59 24.50 1.89
C PHE A 49 -37.08 25.94 2.12
N GLY A 50 -37.89 26.96 1.82
CA GLY A 50 -37.52 28.37 2.04
C GLY A 50 -38.49 29.14 2.94
N SER A 51 -38.17 29.23 4.24
CA SER A 51 -38.68 30.19 5.25
C SER A 51 -37.76 30.03 6.47
N ASN A 52 -37.06 31.01 7.03
CA ASN A 52 -37.31 32.44 7.19
C ASN A 52 -36.01 33.27 7.09
N VAL A 53 -36.20 34.50 6.62
CA VAL A 53 -35.29 35.65 6.65
C VAL A 53 -35.46 36.39 7.99
N ASN A 54 -34.37 37.01 8.46
CA ASN A 54 -34.27 38.36 9.07
C ASN A 54 -32.77 38.51 9.43
N ASP A 55 -31.93 39.23 8.69
CA ASP A 55 -31.92 40.65 8.31
C ASP A 55 -31.88 41.58 9.54
N GLU A 56 -30.69 42.07 9.88
CA GLU A 56 -30.49 43.44 10.32
C GLU A 56 -29.17 44.00 9.76
N ARG A 57 -29.38 45.02 8.95
CA ARG A 57 -28.51 45.95 8.21
C ARG A 57 -27.90 47.02 9.13
N SER A 58 -26.70 47.49 8.78
CA SER A 58 -26.22 48.92 8.77
C SER A 58 -24.69 48.89 8.53
N GLU A 59 -24.16 49.20 7.34
CA GLU A 59 -23.79 50.54 6.80
C GLU A 59 -22.94 51.36 7.82
N ASP A 60 -21.77 51.94 7.55
CA ASP A 60 -21.11 52.37 6.31
C ASP A 60 -19.64 52.83 6.64
N SER A 61 -18.88 53.20 5.60
CA SER A 61 -17.71 54.11 5.56
C SER A 61 -16.25 53.60 5.52
N LYS A 62 -15.75 53.59 4.27
CA LYS A 62 -14.62 54.39 3.72
C LYS A 62 -13.18 53.82 3.73
N ALA A 63 -12.64 53.67 2.51
CA ALA A 63 -11.24 53.47 2.12
C ALA A 63 -10.38 54.73 2.40
N THR A 64 -9.02 54.76 2.44
CA THR A 64 -7.95 54.05 1.70
C THR A 64 -6.57 54.30 2.44
N PRO A 65 -5.36 54.04 1.87
CA PRO A 65 -4.41 52.93 2.14
C PRO A 65 -3.09 53.33 2.85
N ALA A 66 -2.24 52.36 3.23
CA ALA A 66 -0.78 52.32 2.93
C ALA A 66 -0.03 51.19 3.69
N ALA A 67 0.58 50.30 2.89
CA ALA A 67 1.94 49.75 2.95
C ALA A 67 2.60 49.24 4.27
N VAL A 68 2.86 47.92 4.23
CA VAL A 68 4.12 47.18 4.55
C VAL A 68 4.68 47.24 5.96
N GLU A 69 4.57 46.11 6.69
CA GLU A 69 5.75 45.51 7.33
C GLU A 69 5.54 44.00 7.57
N GLU A 70 6.47 43.21 7.07
CA GLU A 70 6.57 41.75 7.19
C GLU A 70 7.47 41.43 8.40
N PRO A 71 7.06 40.57 9.34
CA PRO A 71 8.02 39.93 10.24
C PRO A 71 8.21 38.45 9.91
N ALA A 72 9.47 38.13 9.66
CA ALA A 72 10.07 36.81 9.52
C ALA A 72 10.02 35.99 10.84
N PRO A 73 10.41 34.70 10.81
CA PRO A 73 9.86 33.66 11.70
C PRO A 73 10.51 33.64 13.08
N ALA A 74 9.68 33.37 14.11
CA ALA A 74 10.16 33.06 15.44
C ALA A 74 10.52 31.58 15.53
N ASP A 75 11.83 31.33 15.66
CA ASP A 75 12.40 30.09 16.15
C ASP A 75 11.73 29.66 17.45
N LYS A 76 11.16 28.46 17.47
CA LYS A 76 10.79 27.78 18.71
C LYS A 76 11.70 26.58 18.87
N GLU A 77 12.70 26.77 19.72
CA GLU A 77 13.44 25.72 20.40
C GLU A 77 12.45 24.70 21.00
N PHE A 78 12.58 23.45 20.56
CA PHE A 78 11.94 22.31 21.21
C PHE A 78 12.83 21.87 22.38
N PRO A 79 12.31 21.82 23.62
CA PRO A 79 13.10 21.33 24.76
C PRO A 79 13.37 19.81 24.64
N PRO A 80 14.55 19.35 25.09
CA PRO A 80 14.98 17.97 24.92
C PRO A 80 14.37 17.02 25.96
N GLU A 81 14.25 15.76 25.54
CA GLU A 81 14.30 14.55 26.36
C GLU A 81 13.13 14.25 27.34
N ALA A 82 12.24 13.38 26.86
CA ALA A 82 11.70 12.29 27.66
C ALA A 82 11.75 10.99 26.84
N TYR A 83 12.97 10.61 26.43
CA TYR A 83 13.27 9.23 26.06
C TYR A 83 13.52 8.44 27.35
N GLY A 84 12.72 7.41 27.62
CA GLY A 84 13.06 6.49 28.71
C GLY A 84 11.92 5.69 29.29
N VAL A 85 11.20 4.92 28.46
CA VAL A 85 10.71 3.61 28.93
C VAL A 85 11.05 2.58 27.87
N THR A 86 12.29 2.12 27.90
CA THR A 86 12.65 0.81 27.37
C THR A 86 11.92 -0.22 28.23
N ALA A 87 10.81 -0.74 27.73
CA ALA A 87 10.31 -2.02 28.22
C ALA A 87 11.29 -3.08 27.73
N GLU A 88 12.29 -3.37 28.56
CA GLU A 88 13.21 -4.49 28.35
C GLU A 88 12.39 -5.78 28.46
N LEU A 89 12.17 -6.44 27.32
CA LEU A 89 11.57 -7.77 27.29
C LEU A 89 12.57 -8.75 27.90
N PRO A 90 12.16 -9.67 28.79
CA PRO A 90 13.08 -10.60 29.42
C PRO A 90 13.78 -11.46 28.37
N GLU A 91 15.10 -11.34 28.30
CA GLU A 91 15.92 -12.25 27.50
C GLU A 91 15.89 -13.64 28.13
N VAL A 92 15.19 -14.57 27.46
CA VAL A 92 15.16 -15.97 27.86
C VAL A 92 16.56 -16.56 27.66
N PRO A 93 17.19 -17.16 28.69
CA PRO A 93 18.56 -17.65 28.59
C PRO A 93 18.68 -18.75 27.52
N ARG A 94 19.51 -18.51 26.51
CA ARG A 94 19.80 -19.48 25.45
C ARG A 94 20.83 -20.48 25.96
N LYS A 95 20.41 -21.74 26.15
CA LYS A 95 21.35 -22.86 26.35
C LYS A 95 22.14 -23.12 25.06
N PRO A 96 23.45 -23.38 25.12
CA PRO A 96 24.23 -23.75 23.94
C PRO A 96 23.80 -25.14 23.47
N GLY A 97 22.96 -25.17 22.43
CA GLY A 97 22.55 -26.40 21.75
C GLY A 97 23.56 -26.78 20.68
N GLY A 98 24.03 -28.03 20.70
CA GLY A 98 25.02 -28.54 19.75
C GLY A 98 24.54 -28.49 18.28
N ILE A 99 25.51 -28.56 17.36
CA ILE A 99 25.35 -28.53 15.90
C ILE A 99 24.29 -29.48 15.31
N LEU A 100 23.93 -30.56 16.00
CA LEU A 100 22.87 -31.48 15.57
C LEU A 100 21.45 -30.97 15.88
N ALA A 101 21.28 -30.07 16.86
CA ALA A 101 19.98 -29.46 17.18
C ALA A 101 19.56 -28.40 16.14
N ALA A 102 20.51 -27.84 15.38
CA ALA A 102 20.24 -26.88 14.31
C ALA A 102 19.54 -27.51 13.09
N LEU A 103 19.66 -28.83 12.91
CA LEU A 103 19.06 -29.57 11.79
C LEU A 103 17.60 -29.98 12.03
N PHE A 104 17.12 -29.89 13.28
CA PHE A 104 15.74 -30.20 13.67
C PHE A 104 15.00 -28.99 14.26
N ALA A 105 15.56 -27.79 14.14
CA ALA A 105 14.90 -26.58 14.60
C ALA A 105 13.71 -26.25 13.66
N PRO A 106 12.48 -26.13 14.18
CA PRO A 106 11.35 -25.65 13.38
C PRO A 106 11.61 -24.22 12.90
N ASP A 107 11.21 -23.89 11.67
CA ASP A 107 11.31 -22.55 11.07
C ASP A 107 10.69 -21.51 12.02
N ARG A 108 11.54 -20.63 12.59
CA ARG A 108 11.22 -19.67 13.66
C ARG A 108 10.42 -18.43 13.23
N ASN A 109 9.89 -18.40 12.01
CA ASN A 109 9.44 -17.14 11.41
C ASN A 109 8.02 -16.69 11.80
N ASP A 110 7.21 -17.54 12.45
CA ASP A 110 5.84 -17.14 12.85
C ASP A 110 5.65 -16.99 14.38
N ASP A 111 6.38 -17.76 15.19
CA ASP A 111 6.18 -17.81 16.65
C ASP A 111 6.93 -16.71 17.44
N THR A 112 7.68 -15.83 16.79
CA THR A 112 8.51 -14.81 17.46
C THR A 112 7.99 -13.38 17.30
N ALA A 113 6.90 -13.16 16.56
CA ALA A 113 6.30 -11.83 16.46
C ALA A 113 5.79 -11.41 17.86
N PRO A 114 6.15 -10.20 18.35
CA PRO A 114 5.59 -9.70 19.61
C PRO A 114 4.08 -9.83 19.61
N ARG A 115 3.51 -10.28 20.73
CA ARG A 115 2.05 -10.42 20.86
C ARG A 115 1.47 -9.19 21.54
N ILE A 116 0.43 -8.64 20.94
CA ILE A 116 -0.36 -7.52 21.47
C ILE A 116 -1.72 -8.10 21.91
N ALA A 117 -2.25 -7.60 23.01
CA ALA A 117 -3.56 -8.02 23.50
C ALA A 117 -4.68 -7.42 22.61
N PRO A 118 -5.85 -8.07 22.50
CA PRO A 118 -6.93 -7.53 21.67
C PRO A 118 -7.38 -6.12 22.12
N GLY A 119 -7.41 -5.87 23.44
CA GLY A 119 -7.88 -4.60 24.00
C GLY A 119 -6.95 -3.39 23.78
N ASN A 120 -5.69 -3.61 23.42
CA ASN A 120 -4.73 -2.52 23.16
C ASN A 120 -4.30 -2.40 21.70
N SER A 121 -4.68 -3.36 20.83
CA SER A 121 -4.22 -3.39 19.43
C SER A 121 -4.58 -2.15 18.63
N GLN A 122 -5.78 -1.58 18.83
CA GLN A 122 -6.24 -0.39 18.11
C GLN A 122 -5.51 0.89 18.53
N ASN A 123 -5.03 0.95 19.77
CA ASN A 123 -4.39 2.14 20.35
C ASN A 123 -2.87 2.11 20.20
N ILE A 124 -2.29 0.95 19.90
CA ILE A 124 -0.86 0.79 19.68
C ILE A 124 -0.58 0.96 18.19
N ARG A 125 0.24 1.95 17.84
CA ARG A 125 0.85 2.04 16.51
C ARG A 125 2.23 1.41 16.55
N LEU A 126 2.50 0.50 15.64
CA LEU A 126 3.81 -0.15 15.55
C LEU A 126 4.79 0.76 14.81
N PRO A 127 6.09 0.75 15.17
CA PRO A 127 7.10 1.34 14.32
C PRO A 127 7.05 0.71 12.93
N TYR A 128 7.31 1.52 11.89
CA TYR A 128 7.28 1.05 10.51
C TYR A 128 8.19 -0.17 10.30
N GLY A 129 7.71 -1.14 9.52
CA GLY A 129 8.41 -2.40 9.30
C GLY A 129 8.33 -3.40 10.46
N ARG A 130 7.67 -3.07 11.58
CA ARG A 130 7.40 -4.04 12.65
C ARG A 130 6.03 -4.69 12.46
N ILE A 131 5.96 -5.97 12.82
CA ILE A 131 4.76 -6.78 12.78
C ILE A 131 4.55 -7.40 14.16
N ALA A 132 3.32 -7.35 14.65
CA ALA A 132 2.91 -8.02 15.88
C ALA A 132 1.73 -8.96 15.62
N SER A 133 1.60 -9.99 16.44
CA SER A 133 0.43 -10.86 16.43
C SER A 133 -0.64 -10.34 17.39
N VAL A 134 -1.90 -10.37 16.95
CA VAL A 134 -3.08 -10.06 17.77
C VAL A 134 -4.08 -11.20 17.59
N CYS A 135 -4.23 -12.02 18.62
CA CYS A 135 -5.19 -13.13 18.61
C CYS A 135 -6.56 -12.64 19.10
N GLU A 136 -7.63 -13.40 18.83
CA GLU A 136 -8.99 -13.13 19.36
C GLU A 136 -9.57 -11.75 18.99
N LEU A 137 -9.00 -11.09 17.98
CA LEU A 137 -9.46 -9.80 17.49
C LEU A 137 -10.71 -9.98 16.61
N SER A 138 -11.80 -9.27 16.93
CA SER A 138 -13.02 -9.34 16.13
C SER A 138 -12.83 -8.66 14.76
N GLU A 139 -13.57 -9.11 13.73
CA GLU A 139 -13.50 -8.45 12.41
C GLU A 139 -13.90 -6.95 12.49
N ARG A 140 -14.83 -6.59 13.37
CA ARG A 140 -15.27 -5.19 13.54
C ARG A 140 -14.19 -4.30 14.14
N SER A 141 -13.33 -4.84 14.99
CA SER A 141 -12.22 -4.09 15.59
C SER A 141 -11.04 -3.87 14.63
N MET A 142 -11.00 -4.59 13.50
CA MET A 142 -9.94 -4.44 12.49
C MET A 142 -10.19 -3.30 11.50
N GLY A 143 -11.37 -2.70 11.51
CA GLY A 143 -11.78 -1.70 10.52
C GLY A 143 -12.37 -2.33 9.26
N LYS A 144 -12.15 -1.71 8.10
CA LYS A 144 -12.76 -2.15 6.83
C LYS A 144 -11.84 -3.13 6.13
N LYS A 145 -12.38 -4.25 5.64
CA LYS A 145 -11.66 -5.11 4.70
C LYS A 145 -11.47 -4.37 3.38
N VAL A 146 -10.23 -4.07 3.02
CA VAL A 146 -9.87 -3.31 1.81
C VAL A 146 -9.35 -4.19 0.69
N ALA A 147 -8.78 -5.35 1.00
CA ALA A 147 -8.32 -6.31 0.00
C ALA A 147 -8.39 -7.76 0.51
N GLN A 148 -8.34 -8.72 -0.42
CA GLN A 148 -8.26 -10.13 -0.09
C GLN A 148 -7.51 -10.90 -1.18
N TYR A 149 -6.87 -12.00 -0.80
CA TYR A 149 -6.11 -12.84 -1.73
C TYR A 149 -6.16 -14.33 -1.36
N PRO A 150 -6.32 -15.26 -2.33
CA PRO A 150 -6.77 -15.00 -3.70
C PRO A 150 -8.19 -14.42 -3.74
N GLU A 151 -8.57 -13.74 -4.81
CA GLU A 151 -9.85 -13.00 -4.88
C GLU A 151 -11.10 -13.89 -4.68
N ARG A 152 -11.11 -15.09 -5.28
CA ARG A 152 -12.29 -15.98 -5.25
C ARG A 152 -12.40 -16.84 -3.99
N ARG A 153 -11.26 -17.24 -3.42
CA ARG A 153 -11.17 -18.12 -2.24
C ARG A 153 -10.11 -17.56 -1.31
N PRO A 154 -10.41 -16.46 -0.62
CA PRO A 154 -9.40 -15.71 0.10
C PRO A 154 -8.82 -16.54 1.23
N ARG A 155 -7.49 -16.67 1.20
CA ARG A 155 -6.68 -17.16 2.31
C ARG A 155 -6.38 -15.99 3.24
N HIS A 156 -5.92 -14.89 2.66
CA HIS A 156 -5.58 -13.67 3.35
C HIS A 156 -6.62 -12.59 3.11
N LYS A 157 -6.91 -11.83 4.16
CA LYS A 157 -7.73 -10.61 4.08
C LYS A 157 -6.97 -9.48 4.76
N LEU A 158 -6.94 -8.33 4.09
CA LEU A 158 -6.33 -7.10 4.56
C LEU A 158 -7.42 -6.15 5.02
N TYR A 159 -7.27 -5.66 6.25
CA TYR A 159 -8.14 -4.69 6.87
C TYR A 159 -7.37 -3.42 7.17
N ASP A 160 -8.06 -2.30 7.01
CA ASP A 160 -7.57 -0.96 7.21
C ASP A 160 -8.41 -0.32 8.34
N SER A 161 -7.72 0.16 9.40
CA SER A 161 -8.38 0.76 10.55
C SER A 161 -9.00 2.13 10.26
N ASP A 162 -8.49 2.84 9.25
CA ASP A 162 -8.89 4.21 8.91
C ASP A 162 -8.90 4.45 7.37
N PRO A 163 -9.80 3.79 6.62
CA PRO A 163 -9.77 3.79 5.17
C PRO A 163 -9.97 5.18 4.57
N GLY A 164 -9.09 5.55 3.64
CA GLY A 164 -9.08 6.87 2.99
C GLY A 164 -8.12 7.85 3.64
N ASN A 165 -7.53 7.50 4.79
CA ASN A 165 -6.42 8.23 5.36
C ASN A 165 -5.12 7.93 4.60
N THR A 166 -4.35 8.97 4.27
CA THR A 166 -3.06 8.87 3.58
C THR A 166 -1.86 8.93 4.53
N VAL A 167 -2.08 9.30 5.79
CA VAL A 167 -1.07 9.22 6.86
C VAL A 167 -0.90 7.75 7.25
N PRO A 168 0.30 7.30 7.68
CA PRO A 168 0.45 5.97 8.24
C PRO A 168 -0.64 5.69 9.28
N HIS A 169 -1.16 4.47 9.36
CA HIS A 169 -2.13 4.01 10.35
C HIS A 169 -2.10 2.48 10.43
N THR A 170 -2.97 1.90 11.26
CA THR A 170 -2.91 0.48 11.58
C THR A 170 -3.63 -0.35 10.52
N PHE A 171 -2.93 -1.38 10.02
CA PHE A 171 -3.52 -2.41 9.18
C PHE A 171 -3.49 -3.76 9.91
N TYR A 172 -4.46 -4.60 9.57
CA TYR A 172 -4.53 -5.97 10.04
C TYR A 172 -4.58 -6.93 8.86
N LEU A 173 -3.69 -7.92 8.87
CA LEU A 173 -3.68 -9.02 7.92
C LEU A 173 -4.11 -10.30 8.62
N THR A 174 -5.08 -11.01 8.06
CA THR A 174 -5.59 -12.28 8.59
C THR A 174 -5.30 -13.43 7.64
N GLY A 175 -5.66 -14.66 8.03
CA GLY A 175 -5.43 -15.86 7.22
C GLY A 175 -4.21 -16.69 7.62
N PHE A 176 -3.67 -16.43 8.81
CA PHE A 176 -2.53 -17.16 9.34
C PHE A 176 -2.95 -18.47 10.00
N ALA A 177 -2.06 -19.47 10.00
CA ALA A 177 -2.32 -20.79 10.53
C ALA A 177 -2.54 -20.82 12.04
N ASP A 178 -2.00 -19.82 12.76
CA ASP A 178 -2.20 -19.63 14.20
C ASP A 178 -3.54 -18.95 14.55
N GLY A 179 -4.32 -18.54 13.55
CA GLY A 179 -5.60 -17.85 13.71
C GLY A 179 -5.48 -16.41 14.21
N CYS A 180 -4.27 -15.88 14.38
CA CYS A 180 -4.05 -14.52 14.89
C CYS A 180 -3.86 -13.54 13.73
N ALA A 181 -4.42 -12.33 13.87
CA ALA A 181 -4.14 -11.25 12.94
C ALA A 181 -2.69 -10.79 13.09
N ARG A 182 -2.10 -10.31 11.99
CA ARG A 182 -0.83 -9.58 11.98
C ARG A 182 -1.13 -8.10 11.88
N GLN A 183 -0.78 -7.37 12.92
CA GLN A 183 -0.88 -5.92 12.98
C GLN A 183 0.43 -5.30 12.46
N PHE A 184 0.31 -4.24 11.67
CA PHE A 184 1.43 -3.42 11.21
C PHE A 184 0.97 -1.99 10.93
N THR A 185 1.92 -1.10 10.69
CA THR A 185 1.65 0.31 10.38
C THR A 185 2.13 0.66 8.98
N ALA A 186 1.27 1.34 8.21
CA ALA A 186 1.49 1.69 6.82
C ALA A 186 0.64 2.89 6.41
N SER A 187 1.02 3.61 5.36
CA SER A 187 0.12 4.53 4.64
C SER A 187 -0.76 3.80 3.63
N LEU A 188 -0.22 2.74 3.02
CA LEU A 188 -0.85 1.93 1.99
C LEU A 188 -0.28 0.51 2.04
N ALA A 189 -1.13 -0.50 1.83
CA ALA A 189 -0.71 -1.88 1.71
C ALA A 189 -1.41 -2.56 0.51
N VAL A 190 -0.63 -3.23 -0.33
CA VAL A 190 -1.09 -3.77 -1.62
C VAL A 190 -0.60 -5.21 -1.80
N PHE A 191 -1.50 -6.12 -2.15
CA PHE A 191 -1.12 -7.47 -2.55
C PHE A 191 -0.49 -7.47 -3.95
N GLY A 192 0.69 -8.06 -4.07
CA GLY A 192 1.37 -8.36 -5.33
C GLY A 192 1.34 -9.85 -5.63
N SER A 193 0.88 -10.22 -6.83
CA SER A 193 0.87 -11.63 -7.25
C SER A 193 2.29 -12.15 -7.49
N VAL A 194 2.48 -13.45 -7.27
CA VAL A 194 3.76 -14.09 -7.62
C VAL A 194 3.98 -14.14 -9.13
N GLY A 195 2.93 -14.16 -9.95
CA GLY A 195 3.07 -14.04 -11.41
C GLY A 195 3.68 -12.71 -11.84
N MET A 196 3.22 -11.59 -11.25
CA MET A 196 3.82 -10.28 -11.50
C MET A 196 5.27 -10.23 -11.03
N HIS A 197 5.57 -10.82 -9.87
CA HIS A 197 6.94 -10.94 -9.38
C HIS A 197 7.84 -11.70 -10.37
N GLU A 198 7.40 -12.85 -10.90
CA GLU A 198 8.18 -13.59 -11.91
C GLU A 198 8.36 -12.81 -13.20
N GLN A 199 7.33 -12.09 -13.67
CA GLN A 199 7.42 -11.26 -14.87
C GLN A 199 8.50 -10.19 -14.72
N LEU A 200 8.53 -9.50 -13.57
CA LEU A 200 9.55 -8.49 -13.29
C LEU A 200 10.94 -9.09 -13.09
N ARG A 201 11.03 -10.27 -12.43
CA ARG A 201 12.32 -10.91 -12.12
C ARG A 201 12.96 -11.64 -13.29
N TYR A 202 12.16 -12.19 -14.21
CA TYR A 202 12.65 -13.01 -15.32
C TYR A 202 12.43 -12.40 -16.70
N GLY A 203 11.59 -11.38 -16.81
CA GLY A 203 11.36 -10.64 -18.06
C GLY A 203 12.31 -9.45 -18.28
N LEU A 204 12.97 -8.97 -17.23
CA LEU A 204 13.94 -7.87 -17.29
C LEU A 204 15.39 -8.39 -17.12
N PRO A 205 16.41 -7.67 -17.61
CA PRO A 205 17.81 -7.99 -17.33
C PRO A 205 18.05 -8.13 -15.82
N ALA A 206 18.72 -9.22 -15.41
CA ALA A 206 18.77 -9.63 -14.01
C ALA A 206 19.55 -8.65 -13.11
N GLU A 207 20.33 -7.74 -13.68
CA GLU A 207 21.21 -6.81 -12.97
C GLU A 207 20.48 -5.62 -12.30
N VAL A 208 19.18 -5.42 -12.57
CA VAL A 208 18.48 -4.18 -12.18
C VAL A 208 18.18 -4.09 -10.68
N GLN A 209 18.09 -5.20 -9.95
CA GLN A 209 17.75 -5.18 -8.51
C GLN A 209 18.41 -6.33 -7.73
N PRO A 210 19.15 -6.05 -6.63
CA PRO A 210 19.68 -7.07 -5.73
C PRO A 210 18.61 -8.05 -5.24
N TYR A 211 19.02 -9.27 -4.91
CA TYR A 211 18.12 -10.24 -4.27
C TYR A 211 17.91 -9.87 -2.80
N SER A 212 16.65 -9.65 -2.42
CA SER A 212 16.22 -9.45 -1.04
C SER A 212 16.00 -10.78 -0.31
N ASP A 213 15.67 -10.69 0.98
CA ASP A 213 15.29 -11.87 1.78
C ASP A 213 13.96 -12.47 1.31
N THR A 214 12.99 -11.66 0.89
CA THR A 214 11.76 -12.21 0.30
C THR A 214 12.02 -12.88 -1.05
N ASP A 215 12.94 -12.38 -1.89
CA ASP A 215 13.31 -13.08 -3.13
C ASP A 215 13.95 -14.45 -2.82
N ARG A 216 14.86 -14.49 -1.85
CA ARG A 216 15.50 -15.75 -1.42
C ARG A 216 14.47 -16.74 -0.88
N ALA A 217 13.51 -16.28 -0.07
CA ALA A 217 12.44 -17.12 0.46
C ALA A 217 11.48 -17.57 -0.64
N TYR A 218 11.16 -16.68 -1.58
CA TYR A 218 10.31 -16.97 -2.74
C TYR A 218 10.92 -18.06 -3.60
N GLU A 219 12.21 -17.99 -3.92
CA GLU A 219 12.90 -19.03 -4.69
C GLU A 219 12.83 -20.41 -4.01
N LYS A 220 12.87 -20.46 -2.67
CA LYS A 220 12.71 -21.72 -1.91
C LYS A 220 11.28 -22.27 -2.03
N VAL A 221 10.28 -21.42 -1.85
CA VAL A 221 8.86 -21.79 -1.98
C VAL A 221 8.57 -22.26 -3.40
N LYS A 222 8.99 -21.49 -4.41
CA LYS A 222 8.84 -21.81 -5.82
C LYS A 222 9.52 -23.12 -6.20
N ALA A 223 10.75 -23.35 -5.75
CA ALA A 223 11.44 -24.62 -6.03
C ALA A 223 10.65 -25.81 -5.48
N ARG A 224 10.05 -25.69 -4.29
CA ARG A 224 9.23 -26.74 -3.68
C ARG A 224 7.90 -26.97 -4.41
N VAL A 225 7.19 -25.92 -4.80
CA VAL A 225 5.86 -26.01 -5.43
C VAL A 225 5.97 -26.36 -6.93
N CYS A 226 6.91 -25.73 -7.62
CA CYS A 226 7.04 -25.80 -9.07
C CYS A 226 8.04 -26.88 -9.52
N GLY A 227 9.03 -27.23 -8.68
CA GLY A 227 10.09 -28.19 -9.03
C GLY A 227 11.11 -27.64 -10.02
N VAL A 228 11.30 -26.31 -10.04
CA VAL A 228 12.25 -25.63 -10.93
C VAL A 228 13.49 -25.18 -10.16
N PRO A 229 14.67 -25.12 -10.82
CA PRO A 229 15.85 -24.57 -10.19
C PRO A 229 15.69 -23.05 -9.96
N ARG A 230 16.60 -22.48 -9.17
CA ARG A 230 16.63 -21.04 -8.91
C ARG A 230 16.77 -20.26 -10.21
N ARG A 231 16.22 -19.04 -10.22
CA ARG A 231 16.26 -18.11 -11.36
C ARG A 231 15.59 -18.61 -12.63
N LYS A 232 14.66 -19.56 -12.50
CA LYS A 232 13.79 -20.03 -13.59
C LYS A 232 12.32 -19.79 -13.23
N PRO A 233 11.48 -19.39 -14.18
CA PRO A 233 10.05 -19.18 -13.92
C PRO A 233 9.36 -20.50 -13.56
N CYS A 234 8.27 -20.42 -12.79
CA CYS A 234 7.47 -21.57 -12.37
C CYS A 234 6.72 -22.24 -13.53
N GLY A 235 6.45 -21.49 -14.61
CA GLY A 235 5.76 -21.98 -15.81
C GLY A 235 4.32 -22.42 -15.51
N ASN A 236 3.92 -23.58 -16.04
CA ASN A 236 2.54 -24.08 -15.95
C ASN A 236 2.02 -24.34 -14.53
N LYS A 237 2.90 -24.34 -13.51
CA LYS A 237 2.52 -24.50 -12.09
C LYS A 237 2.28 -23.18 -11.38
N LEU A 238 2.41 -22.03 -12.06
CA LEU A 238 2.27 -20.71 -11.45
C LEU A 238 0.92 -20.52 -10.76
N GLY A 239 -0.19 -20.94 -11.40
CA GLY A 239 -1.51 -20.87 -10.77
C GLY A 239 -1.62 -21.69 -9.48
N ARG A 240 -0.88 -22.79 -9.35
CA ARG A 240 -0.81 -23.56 -8.09
C ARG A 240 -0.07 -22.78 -7.00
N LEU A 241 1.01 -22.10 -7.37
CA LEU A 241 1.79 -21.26 -6.46
C LEU A 241 0.94 -20.05 -5.98
N GLU A 242 0.21 -19.40 -6.88
CA GLU A 242 -0.67 -18.25 -6.60
C GLU A 242 -1.85 -18.57 -5.69
N ASN A 243 -2.31 -19.82 -5.63
CA ASN A 243 -3.43 -20.18 -4.75
C ASN A 243 -3.12 -19.98 -3.25
N ASP A 244 -1.84 -19.92 -2.89
CA ASP A 244 -1.40 -19.94 -1.51
C ASP A 244 -0.13 -19.13 -1.27
N THR A 245 0.30 -18.31 -2.24
CA THR A 245 1.52 -17.50 -2.13
C THR A 245 1.27 -16.11 -2.67
N VAL A 246 1.61 -15.08 -1.89
CA VAL A 246 1.42 -13.69 -2.28
C VAL A 246 2.47 -12.81 -1.62
N PHE A 247 2.81 -11.71 -2.26
CA PHE A 247 3.55 -10.62 -1.64
C PHE A 247 2.57 -9.59 -1.07
N LEU A 248 2.86 -9.04 0.10
CA LEU A 248 2.22 -7.82 0.57
C LEU A 248 3.26 -6.72 0.63
N SER A 249 3.11 -5.71 -0.23
CA SER A 249 3.95 -4.51 -0.21
C SER A 249 3.28 -3.47 0.69
N ILE A 250 4.06 -2.92 1.61
CA ILE A 250 3.61 -2.00 2.66
C ILE A 250 4.43 -0.72 2.54
N TYR A 251 3.78 0.42 2.34
CA TYR A 251 4.42 1.71 2.12
C TYR A 251 4.43 2.55 3.41
N GLU A 252 5.52 3.26 3.65
CA GLU A 252 5.64 4.15 4.81
C GLU A 252 4.83 5.42 4.60
N ASN A 253 5.00 6.08 3.46
CA ASN A 253 4.36 7.34 3.11
C ASN A 253 3.44 7.17 1.89
N PHE A 254 2.38 7.98 1.79
CA PHE A 254 1.51 7.97 0.62
C PHE A 254 2.11 8.83 -0.49
N GLY A 255 2.11 8.33 -1.73
CA GLY A 255 2.65 9.04 -2.89
C GLY A 255 4.18 9.02 -3.04
N ASP A 256 4.91 8.45 -2.07
CA ASP A 256 6.35 8.22 -2.12
C ASP A 256 6.66 6.72 -2.07
N ASN A 257 7.59 6.28 -2.91
CA ASN A 257 8.04 4.90 -3.02
C ASN A 257 9.54 4.74 -2.73
N GLN A 258 10.21 5.73 -2.11
CA GLN A 258 11.62 5.61 -1.74
C GLN A 258 11.85 4.48 -0.73
N ARG A 259 10.91 4.28 0.21
CA ARG A 259 11.02 3.24 1.23
C ARG A 259 9.74 2.42 1.35
N TRP A 260 9.86 1.10 1.19
CA TRP A 260 8.73 0.18 1.35
C TRP A 260 9.18 -1.18 1.89
N SER A 261 8.27 -1.91 2.53
CA SER A 261 8.52 -3.26 3.06
C SER A 261 7.74 -4.29 2.25
N ASN A 262 8.37 -5.42 1.94
CA ASN A 262 7.70 -6.56 1.30
C ASN A 262 7.59 -7.70 2.30
N LEU A 263 6.40 -8.29 2.40
CA LEU A 263 6.16 -9.52 3.12
C LEU A 263 5.87 -10.63 2.12
N LEU A 264 6.54 -11.78 2.25
CA LEU A 264 6.17 -12.99 1.52
C LEU A 264 5.29 -13.85 2.40
N LEU A 265 4.07 -14.11 1.94
CA LEU A 265 3.11 -14.99 2.61
C LEU A 265 3.01 -16.31 1.85
N HIS A 266 3.05 -17.43 2.58
CA HIS A 266 2.81 -18.76 2.00
C HIS A 266 2.18 -19.69 3.02
N SER A 267 1.13 -20.42 2.64
CA SER A 267 0.48 -21.44 3.50
C SER A 267 0.08 -20.91 4.88
N GLY A 268 -0.48 -19.70 4.92
CA GLY A 268 -0.90 -19.06 6.16
C GLY A 268 0.26 -18.69 7.08
N LYS A 269 1.47 -18.46 6.54
CA LYS A 269 2.65 -18.05 7.31
C LYS A 269 3.33 -16.84 6.70
N LEU A 270 3.96 -16.03 7.55
CA LEU A 270 4.93 -15.03 7.10
C LEU A 270 6.29 -15.73 6.85
N MET A 271 6.67 -15.86 5.58
CA MET A 271 7.87 -16.58 5.19
C MET A 271 9.13 -15.73 5.31
N ALA A 272 9.02 -14.46 4.94
CA ALA A 272 10.11 -13.50 4.99
C ALA A 272 9.55 -12.07 4.93
N GLN A 273 10.38 -11.14 5.38
CA GLN A 273 10.17 -9.70 5.26
C GLN A 273 11.47 -9.04 4.80
N ASP A 274 11.36 -8.02 3.97
CA ASP A 274 12.45 -7.07 3.71
C ASP A 274 11.95 -5.64 3.70
N ILE A 275 12.87 -4.70 3.88
CA ILE A 275 12.67 -3.27 3.63
C ILE A 275 13.57 -2.89 2.47
N LYS A 276 13.01 -2.17 1.51
CA LYS A 276 13.68 -1.58 0.36
C LYS A 276 13.68 -0.06 0.52
N GLY A 277 14.74 0.56 0.04
CA GLY A 277 15.02 2.00 0.16
C GLY A 277 16.46 2.26 0.53
#